data_AF-A0A7C9F3B7-F1
#
_entry.id   AF-A0A7C9F3B7-F1
#
_cell.length_a   1.000
_cell.length_b   1.000
_cell.length_c   1.000
_cell.angle_alpha   90.00
_cell.angle_beta   90.00
_cell.angle_gamma   90.00
#
_symmetry.space_group_name_H-M   'P 1'
#
loop_
_entity.id
_entity.type
_entity.pdbx_description
1 polymer ?
#
loop_
_entity_poly.entity_id
_entity_poly.type
_entity_poly.pdbx_seq_one_letter_code
_entity_poly.pdbx_strand_id
1 'polypeptide(L)'
;MWLNDCCLSEKNGERCRLHVMLTSIASYILTIVGIILMYIWYAPDPSCLLNIFFITWTLVLLQLMTSISIHPSINAGFLAPGLMGLYLAFLCWCAIRSEPSGTFCNRKAEASTRTDWLTIISLVIALLTIVIATFSTGIDSQCFQFCRPKKQAENGVPYGYGFFHFVFATGAM
;
A
#
# COMPACT_ATOMS: atom_id res chain seq x y z
N MET A 1 -9.60 2.19 4.96
CA MET A 1 -10.87 1.61 5.48
C MET A 1 -11.94 2.69 5.68
N TRP A 2 -11.59 3.86 6.23
CA TRP A 2 -12.47 5.03 6.44
C TRP A 2 -13.28 5.53 5.21
N LEU A 3 -12.72 5.45 4.00
CA LEU A 3 -13.41 5.81 2.74
C LEU A 3 -14.64 4.92 2.44
N ASN A 4 -14.64 3.67 2.91
CA ASN A 4 -15.75 2.75 2.70
C ASN A 4 -16.95 3.10 3.60
N ASP A 5 -16.70 3.60 4.81
CA ASP A 5 -17.73 3.99 5.78
C ASP A 5 -18.30 5.40 5.51
N CYS A 6 -17.46 6.37 5.10
CA CYS A 6 -17.96 7.71 4.75
C CYS A 6 -18.92 7.69 3.55
N CYS A 7 -18.78 6.75 2.61
CA CYS A 7 -19.65 6.66 1.44
C CYS A 7 -20.98 5.93 1.67
N LEU A 8 -21.17 5.32 2.84
CA LEU A 8 -22.47 4.81 3.27
C LEU A 8 -23.38 5.93 3.81
N SER A 9 -22.84 7.11 4.11
CA SER A 9 -23.52 8.09 4.97
C SER A 9 -24.34 9.19 4.27
N GLU A 10 -24.37 9.35 2.94
CA GLU A 10 -25.23 10.41 2.37
C GLU A 10 -25.71 10.18 0.93
N LYS A 11 -27.04 10.03 0.79
CA LYS A 11 -27.98 10.39 -0.30
C LYS A 11 -27.64 10.17 -1.81
N ASN A 12 -26.45 9.69 -2.18
CA ASN A 12 -26.02 9.37 -3.56
C ASN A 12 -25.19 8.06 -3.61
N GLY A 13 -25.67 7.03 -2.91
CA GLY A 13 -24.92 5.79 -2.64
C GLY A 13 -24.49 5.00 -3.89
N GLU A 14 -25.26 5.03 -4.99
CA GLU A 14 -24.91 4.28 -6.21
C GLU A 14 -23.69 4.86 -6.92
N ARG A 15 -23.61 6.19 -7.07
CA ARG A 15 -22.45 6.84 -7.72
C ARG A 15 -21.17 6.65 -6.91
N CYS A 16 -21.25 6.70 -5.57
CA CYS A 16 -20.05 6.46 -4.77
C CYS A 16 -19.62 4.99 -4.84
N ARG A 17 -20.56 4.04 -4.76
CA ARG A 17 -20.23 2.60 -4.88
C ARG A 17 -19.54 2.30 -6.22
N LEU A 18 -20.02 2.92 -7.30
CA LEU A 18 -19.44 2.80 -8.63
C LEU A 18 -18.05 3.45 -8.70
N HIS A 19 -17.86 4.62 -8.09
CA HIS A 19 -16.56 5.30 -8.05
C HIS A 19 -15.52 4.52 -7.23
N VAL A 20 -15.91 3.99 -6.08
CA VAL A 20 -15.04 3.16 -5.22
C VAL A 20 -14.67 1.86 -5.93
N MET A 21 -15.64 1.21 -6.58
CA MET A 21 -15.39 0.01 -7.39
C MET A 21 -14.46 0.30 -8.57
N LEU A 22 -14.67 1.42 -9.27
CA LEU A 22 -13.81 1.86 -10.38
C LEU A 22 -12.37 2.11 -9.91
N THR A 23 -12.20 2.82 -8.81
CA THR A 23 -10.87 3.07 -8.21
C THR A 23 -10.19 1.78 -7.78
N SER A 24 -10.95 0.81 -7.25
CA SER A 24 -10.43 -0.51 -6.88
C SER A 24 -9.99 -1.34 -8.09
N ILE A 25 -10.74 -1.29 -9.19
CA ILE A 25 -10.39 -2.00 -10.43
C ILE A 25 -9.17 -1.34 -11.06
N ALA A 26 -9.12 0.00 -11.08
CA ALA A 26 -7.98 0.75 -11.59
C ALA A 26 -6.70 0.46 -10.78
N SER A 27 -6.78 0.40 -9.44
CA SER A 27 -5.63 0.07 -8.60
C SER A 27 -5.16 -1.38 -8.81
N TYR A 28 -6.08 -2.32 -9.05
CA TYR A 28 -5.76 -3.70 -9.40
C TYR A 28 -5.06 -3.83 -10.76
N ILE A 29 -5.53 -3.11 -11.78
CA ILE A 29 -4.86 -3.08 -13.09
C ILE A 29 -3.47 -2.47 -12.96
N LEU A 30 -3.34 -1.36 -12.22
CA LEU A 30 -2.06 -0.70 -11.99
C LEU A 30 -1.06 -1.61 -11.27
N THR A 31 -1.51 -2.43 -10.34
CA THR A 31 -0.66 -3.42 -9.66
C THR A 31 -0.12 -4.46 -10.61
N ILE A 32 -0.98 -5.04 -11.46
CA ILE A 32 -0.57 -6.05 -12.44
C ILE A 32 0.41 -5.44 -13.45
N VAL A 33 0.13 -4.23 -13.96
CA VAL A 33 1.04 -3.51 -14.85
C VAL A 33 2.37 -3.22 -14.17
N GLY A 34 2.35 -2.80 -12.90
CA GLY A 34 3.55 -2.59 -12.10
C GLY A 34 4.42 -3.85 -12.02
N ILE A 35 3.83 -5.00 -11.66
CA ILE A 35 4.52 -6.29 -11.58
C ILE A 35 5.12 -6.70 -12.93
N ILE A 36 4.41 -6.49 -14.03
CA ILE A 36 4.93 -6.79 -15.39
C ILE A 36 6.14 -5.91 -15.71
N LEU A 37 6.07 -4.61 -15.41
CA LEU A 37 7.20 -3.70 -15.60
C LEU A 37 8.41 -4.11 -14.75
N MET A 38 8.17 -4.59 -13.53
CA MET A 38 9.23 -5.12 -12.66
C MET A 38 9.97 -6.30 -13.30
N TYR A 39 9.23 -7.25 -13.88
CA TYR A 39 9.85 -8.38 -14.59
C TYR A 39 10.71 -7.93 -15.77
N ILE A 40 10.21 -7.01 -16.59
CA ILE A 40 10.92 -6.57 -17.80
C ILE A 40 12.19 -5.79 -17.45
N TRP A 41 12.18 -5.01 -16.36
CA TRP A 41 13.30 -4.12 -16.01
C TRP A 41 14.34 -4.76 -15.09
N TYR A 42 13.93 -5.65 -14.18
CA TYR A 42 14.79 -6.21 -13.14
C TYR A 42 15.02 -7.72 -13.23
N ALA A 43 14.28 -8.44 -14.09
CA ALA A 43 14.45 -9.88 -14.31
C ALA A 43 14.50 -10.26 -15.81
N PRO A 44 15.34 -9.60 -16.65
CA PRO A 44 15.45 -9.96 -18.07
C PRO A 44 16.15 -11.31 -18.31
N ASP A 45 17.00 -11.74 -17.36
CA ASP A 45 17.80 -12.96 -17.46
C ASP A 45 17.51 -13.93 -16.29
N PRO A 46 17.53 -15.26 -16.52
CA PRO A 46 17.27 -16.26 -15.48
C PRO A 46 18.36 -16.33 -14.40
N SER A 47 19.49 -15.66 -14.60
CA SER A 47 20.57 -15.57 -13.61
C SER A 47 20.18 -14.73 -12.38
N CYS A 48 19.09 -13.95 -12.46
CA CYS A 48 18.62 -13.04 -11.41
C CYS A 48 17.57 -13.71 -10.50
N LEU A 49 17.92 -14.86 -9.91
CA LEU A 49 16.99 -15.69 -9.14
C LEU A 49 16.34 -14.98 -7.96
N LEU A 50 17.08 -14.09 -7.28
CA LEU A 50 16.59 -13.37 -6.10
C LEU A 50 15.45 -12.40 -6.45
N ASN A 51 15.61 -11.62 -7.53
CA ASN A 51 14.57 -10.71 -8.01
C ASN A 51 13.34 -11.46 -8.53
N ILE A 52 13.56 -12.57 -9.26
CA ILE A 52 12.47 -13.44 -9.71
C ILE A 52 11.72 -14.01 -8.51
N PHE A 53 12.42 -14.47 -7.46
CA PHE A 53 11.80 -15.00 -6.25
C PHE A 53 10.95 -13.95 -5.54
N PHE A 54 11.45 -12.72 -5.35
CA PHE A 54 10.67 -11.65 -4.72
C PHE A 54 9.42 -11.29 -5.54
N ILE A 55 9.56 -11.09 -6.85
CA ILE A 55 8.42 -10.70 -7.70
C ILE A 55 7.38 -11.83 -7.79
N THR A 56 7.80 -13.09 -7.97
CA THR A 56 6.88 -14.25 -7.99
C THR A 56 6.14 -14.40 -6.67
N TRP A 57 6.84 -14.29 -5.54
CA TRP A 57 6.22 -14.41 -4.23
C TRP A 57 5.21 -13.28 -3.96
N THR A 58 5.54 -12.04 -4.34
CA THR A 58 4.59 -10.92 -4.27
C THR A 58 3.33 -11.18 -5.10
N LEU A 59 3.46 -11.74 -6.31
CA LEU A 59 2.31 -12.10 -7.16
C LEU A 59 1.46 -13.20 -6.52
N VAL A 60 2.09 -14.23 -5.95
CA VAL A 60 1.39 -15.33 -5.25
C VAL A 60 0.60 -14.80 -4.05
N LEU A 61 1.22 -13.95 -3.23
CA LEU A 61 0.55 -13.32 -2.08
C LEU A 61 -0.63 -12.45 -2.54
N LEU A 62 -0.46 -11.68 -3.60
CA LEU A 62 -1.53 -10.85 -4.17
C LEU A 62 -2.72 -11.71 -4.62
N GLN A 63 -2.45 -12.79 -5.37
CA GLN A 63 -3.47 -13.73 -5.84
C GLN A 63 -4.21 -14.42 -4.69
N LEU A 64 -3.49 -14.80 -3.63
CA LEU A 64 -4.06 -15.43 -2.44
C LEU A 64 -4.99 -14.45 -1.72
N MET A 65 -4.57 -13.21 -1.51
CA MET A 65 -5.38 -12.18 -0.87
C MET A 65 -6.64 -11.84 -1.68
N THR A 66 -6.53 -11.76 -3.01
CA THR A 66 -7.70 -11.57 -3.88
C THR A 66 -8.65 -12.77 -3.84
N SER A 67 -8.12 -13.99 -3.81
CA SER A 67 -8.94 -15.21 -3.79
C SER A 67 -9.73 -15.33 -2.48
N ILE A 68 -9.11 -15.00 -1.35
CA ILE A 68 -9.79 -14.93 -0.05
C ILE A 68 -10.86 -13.83 -0.05
N SER A 69 -10.57 -12.67 -0.64
CA SER A 69 -11.51 -11.54 -0.66
C SER A 69 -12.71 -11.74 -1.60
N ILE A 70 -12.55 -12.56 -2.66
CA ILE A 70 -13.65 -12.91 -3.58
C ILE A 70 -14.54 -14.01 -2.98
N HIS A 71 -14.08 -14.70 -1.93
CA HIS A 71 -14.84 -15.79 -1.34
C HIS A 71 -16.21 -15.31 -0.84
N PRO A 72 -17.32 -15.75 -1.44
CA PRO A 72 -18.66 -15.15 -1.28
C PRO A 72 -19.24 -15.31 0.13
N SER A 73 -18.59 -16.10 0.98
CA SER A 73 -18.96 -16.27 2.39
C SER A 73 -18.57 -15.06 3.27
N ILE A 74 -17.75 -14.14 2.76
CA ILE A 74 -17.33 -12.90 3.43
C ILE A 74 -17.51 -11.74 2.44
N ASN A 75 -18.66 -11.05 2.52
CA ASN A 75 -18.96 -9.84 1.71
C ASN A 75 -18.12 -8.62 2.15
N ALA A 76 -16.80 -8.79 2.29
CA ALA A 76 -15.85 -7.72 2.52
C ALA A 76 -15.39 -7.21 1.15
N GLY A 77 -15.80 -6.00 0.79
CA GLY A 77 -15.66 -5.47 -0.57
C GLY A 77 -14.25 -5.48 -1.17
N PHE A 78 -14.19 -5.43 -2.50
CA PHE A 78 -12.98 -5.56 -3.34
C PHE A 78 -11.92 -4.45 -3.14
N LEU A 79 -12.26 -3.36 -2.45
CA LEU A 79 -11.37 -2.20 -2.26
C LEU A 79 -10.14 -2.51 -1.40
N ALA A 80 -10.30 -3.30 -0.35
CA ALA A 80 -9.23 -3.63 0.59
C ALA A 80 -8.06 -4.42 -0.06
N PRO A 81 -8.30 -5.52 -0.81
CA PRO A 81 -7.22 -6.26 -1.46
C PRO A 81 -6.55 -5.46 -2.60
N GLY A 82 -7.29 -4.61 -3.32
CA GLY A 82 -6.71 -3.79 -4.41
C GLY A 82 -5.72 -2.74 -3.89
N LEU A 83 -6.08 -2.03 -2.82
CA LEU A 83 -5.18 -1.03 -2.21
C LEU A 83 -3.97 -1.69 -1.53
N MET A 84 -4.19 -2.81 -0.83
CA MET A 84 -3.11 -3.58 -0.21
C MET A 84 -2.18 -4.20 -1.24
N GLY A 85 -2.70 -4.66 -2.38
CA GLY A 85 -1.90 -5.16 -3.48
C GLY A 85 -0.95 -4.10 -4.03
N LEU A 86 -1.42 -2.86 -4.20
CA LEU A 86 -0.59 -1.74 -4.67
C LEU A 86 0.55 -1.43 -3.71
N TYR A 87 0.27 -1.52 -2.41
CA TYR A 87 1.30 -1.39 -1.39
C TYR A 87 2.34 -2.51 -1.47
N LEU A 88 1.93 -3.77 -1.63
CA LEU A 88 2.87 -4.90 -1.76
C LEU A 88 3.75 -4.80 -3.01
N ALA A 89 3.19 -4.39 -4.16
CA ALA A 89 3.96 -4.15 -5.37
C ALA A 89 4.96 -3.00 -5.19
N PHE A 90 4.57 -1.94 -4.49
CA PHE A 90 5.46 -0.82 -4.16
C PHE A 90 6.62 -1.26 -3.23
N LEU A 91 6.34 -2.05 -2.20
CA LEU A 91 7.38 -2.60 -1.32
C LEU A 91 8.36 -3.49 -2.07
N CYS A 92 7.85 -4.35 -2.97
CA CYS A 92 8.69 -5.18 -3.85
C CYS A 92 9.60 -4.30 -4.73
N TRP A 93 9.05 -3.20 -5.27
CA TRP A 93 9.82 -2.20 -6.01
C TRP A 93 10.96 -1.59 -5.21
N CYS A 94 10.69 -1.14 -3.99
CA CYS A 94 11.71 -0.59 -3.12
C CYS A 94 12.80 -1.62 -2.75
N ALA A 95 12.40 -2.87 -2.50
CA ALA A 95 13.34 -3.95 -2.17
C ALA A 95 14.32 -4.22 -3.31
N ILE A 96 13.84 -4.34 -4.55
CA ILE A 96 14.68 -4.62 -5.71
C ILE A 96 15.59 -3.43 -6.06
N ARG A 97 15.08 -2.20 -5.88
CA ARG A 97 15.87 -0.96 -6.05
C ARG A 97 16.97 -0.78 -5.00
N SER A 98 16.95 -1.56 -3.92
CA SER A 98 18.00 -1.51 -2.89
C SER A 98 19.25 -2.31 -3.29
N GLU A 99 19.20 -3.09 -4.38
CA GLU A 99 20.41 -3.66 -4.98
C GLU A 99 21.29 -2.55 -5.60
N PRO A 100 22.61 -2.55 -5.34
CA PRO A 100 23.51 -1.53 -5.86
C PRO A 100 23.58 -1.57 -7.39
N SER A 101 23.61 -0.39 -8.02
CA SER A 101 23.74 -0.28 -9.47
C SER A 101 25.09 -0.79 -9.96
N GLY A 102 25.07 -1.66 -10.98
CA GLY A 102 26.27 -2.24 -11.60
C GLY A 102 26.29 -3.77 -11.71
N THR A 103 25.34 -4.49 -11.11
CA THR A 103 25.19 -5.95 -11.30
C THR A 103 24.42 -6.29 -12.58
N PHE A 104 24.73 -7.45 -13.18
CA PHE A 104 24.20 -7.95 -14.46
C PHE A 104 22.66 -7.89 -14.60
N CYS A 105 21.96 -7.90 -13.46
CA CYS A 105 20.51 -7.94 -13.35
C CYS A 105 19.80 -6.58 -13.46
N ASN A 106 20.50 -5.46 -13.24
CA ASN A 106 19.90 -4.12 -13.22
C ASN A 106 20.37 -3.27 -14.42
N ARG A 107 20.23 -3.80 -15.63
CA ARG A 107 20.81 -3.18 -16.84
C ARG A 107 19.99 -2.01 -17.41
N LYS A 108 18.71 -1.87 -17.04
CA LYS A 108 17.78 -0.90 -17.67
C LYS A 108 17.20 0.17 -16.76
N ALA A 109 17.38 0.10 -15.43
CA ALA A 109 16.90 1.18 -14.56
C ALA A 109 17.73 2.47 -14.66
N GLU A 110 18.97 2.39 -15.14
CA GLU A 110 19.92 3.53 -15.19
C GLU A 110 20.08 4.21 -16.56
N ALA A 111 19.50 3.67 -17.64
CA ALA A 111 19.80 4.16 -19.00
C ALA A 111 18.98 5.37 -19.47
N SER A 112 18.26 6.08 -18.59
CA SER A 112 17.49 7.26 -19.02
C SER A 112 17.36 8.30 -17.91
N THR A 113 17.71 9.55 -18.21
CA THR A 113 17.35 10.74 -17.41
C THR A 113 15.87 10.81 -16.98
N ARG A 114 15.00 10.02 -17.61
CA ARG A 114 13.58 9.84 -17.25
C ARG A 114 13.37 9.00 -15.99
N THR A 115 14.20 7.99 -15.70
CA THR A 115 14.05 7.16 -14.50
C THR A 115 14.43 7.93 -13.24
N ASP A 116 15.42 8.82 -13.29
CA ASP A 116 15.75 9.70 -12.15
C ASP A 116 14.54 10.53 -11.72
N TRP A 117 13.84 11.15 -12.67
CA TRP A 117 12.65 11.96 -12.39
C TRP A 117 11.49 11.14 -11.83
N LEU A 118 11.25 9.94 -12.38
CA LEU A 118 10.25 9.01 -11.84
C LEU A 118 10.56 8.60 -10.40
N THR A 119 11.85 8.48 -10.06
CA THR A 119 12.26 8.08 -8.71
C THR A 119 12.11 9.20 -7.70
N ILE A 120 12.42 10.44 -8.10
CA ILE A 120 12.13 11.64 -7.31
C ILE A 120 10.62 11.75 -7.05
N ILE A 121 9.79 11.58 -8.09
CA ILE A 121 8.33 11.60 -7.97
C ILE A 121 7.85 10.49 -7.01
N SER A 122 8.38 9.27 -7.16
CA SER A 122 8.00 8.14 -6.30
C SER A 122 8.39 8.37 -4.84
N LEU A 123 9.52 9.03 -4.58
CA LEU A 123 9.98 9.37 -3.24
C LEU A 123 9.09 10.42 -2.58
N VAL A 124 8.66 11.45 -3.32
CA VAL A 124 7.72 12.46 -2.82
C VAL A 124 6.37 11.82 -2.46
N ILE A 125 5.84 10.97 -3.34
CA ILE A 125 4.59 10.24 -3.10
C ILE A 125 4.72 9.32 -1.89
N ALA A 126 5.85 8.60 -1.74
CA ALA A 126 6.11 7.73 -0.61
C ALA A 126 6.12 8.51 0.71
N LEU A 127 6.81 9.65 0.76
CA LEU A 127 6.84 10.52 1.96
C LEU A 127 5.45 11.02 2.33
N LEU A 128 4.68 11.54 1.37
CA LEU A 128 3.30 11.96 1.59
C LEU A 128 2.44 10.81 2.12
N THR A 129 2.60 9.60 1.57
CA THR A 129 1.85 8.42 1.99
C THR A 129 2.20 8.01 3.42
N ILE A 130 3.48 7.98 3.77
CA ILE A 130 3.95 7.67 5.14
C ILE A 130 3.38 8.68 6.12
N VAL A 131 3.46 9.98 5.82
CA VAL A 131 2.90 11.05 6.65
C VAL A 131 1.40 10.83 6.87
N ILE A 132 0.62 10.66 5.80
CA ILE A 132 -0.83 10.47 5.89
C ILE A 132 -1.17 9.19 6.68
N ALA A 133 -0.45 8.10 6.43
CA ALA A 133 -0.65 6.84 7.13
C ALA A 133 -0.38 7.00 8.63
N THR A 134 0.80 7.53 9.00
CA THR A 134 1.22 7.79 10.38
C THR A 134 0.23 8.68 11.13
N PHE A 135 -0.20 9.79 10.52
CA PHE A 135 -1.18 10.68 11.13
C PHE A 135 -2.54 9.97 11.30
N SER A 136 -3.02 9.27 10.27
CA SER A 136 -4.31 8.56 10.31
C SER A 136 -4.31 7.44 11.36
N THR A 137 -3.23 6.67 11.45
CA THR A 137 -3.09 5.62 12.47
C THR A 137 -2.88 6.20 13.86
N GLY A 138 -2.17 7.33 13.99
CA GLY A 138 -1.93 7.98 15.28
C GLY A 138 -3.20 8.56 15.91
N ILE A 139 -4.13 9.07 15.09
CA ILE A 139 -5.44 9.55 15.55
C ILE A 139 -6.42 8.41 15.84
N ASP A 140 -6.30 7.26 15.15
CA ASP A 140 -7.15 6.08 15.34
C ASP A 140 -6.69 5.16 16.49
N SER A 141 -6.34 5.76 17.64
CA SER A 141 -5.88 5.00 18.81
C SER A 141 -6.99 4.18 19.50
N GLN A 142 -8.27 4.41 19.14
CA GLN A 142 -9.41 3.72 19.74
C GLN A 142 -9.51 2.26 19.29
N CYS A 143 -9.00 1.92 18.10
CA CYS A 143 -9.04 0.55 17.57
C CYS A 143 -8.08 -0.43 18.31
N PHE A 144 -7.10 0.09 19.07
CA PHE A 144 -6.12 -0.70 19.83
C PHE A 144 -6.36 -0.73 21.35
N GLN A 145 -7.46 -0.16 21.84
CA GLN A 145 -7.84 -0.28 23.26
C GLN A 145 -8.42 -1.67 23.56
N PHE A 146 -7.56 -2.62 23.93
CA PHE A 146 -7.94 -3.96 24.39
C PHE A 146 -8.65 -3.99 25.76
N CYS A 147 -8.64 -2.88 26.52
CA CYS A 147 -9.31 -2.76 27.80
C CYS A 147 -10.33 -1.61 27.82
N ARG A 148 -11.52 -1.89 28.39
CA ARG A 148 -12.69 -1.00 28.50
C ARG A 148 -12.32 0.46 28.82
N PRO A 149 -13.09 1.44 28.31
CA PRO A 149 -12.77 2.85 28.45
C PRO A 149 -12.75 3.26 29.93
N LYS A 150 -11.59 3.70 30.43
CA LYS A 150 -11.53 4.55 31.62
C LYS A 150 -12.14 5.89 31.20
N LYS A 151 -13.21 6.32 31.90
CA LYS A 151 -13.92 7.59 31.69
C LYS A 151 -12.94 8.70 31.34
N GLN A 152 -13.00 9.15 30.08
CA GLN A 152 -12.21 10.25 29.56
C GLN A 152 -12.71 11.52 30.26
N ALA A 153 -11.79 12.26 30.90
CA ALA A 153 -12.11 13.56 31.47
C ALA A 153 -12.63 14.48 30.36
N GLU A 154 -13.63 15.29 30.69
CA GLU A 154 -14.45 16.13 29.80
C GLU A 154 -13.66 17.07 28.85
N ASN A 155 -12.33 17.21 29.06
CA ASN A 155 -11.42 18.07 28.30
C ASN A 155 -10.22 17.32 27.64
N GLY A 156 -10.24 15.98 27.56
CA GLY A 156 -9.14 15.19 27.01
C GLY A 156 -9.24 14.94 25.49
N VAL A 157 -8.19 15.25 24.73
CA VAL A 157 -8.07 14.97 23.29
C VAL A 157 -8.38 13.51 22.92
N PRO A 158 -8.98 13.24 21.74
CA PRO A 158 -9.56 11.94 21.38
C PRO A 158 -8.54 10.81 21.11
N TYR A 159 -7.23 11.06 21.21
CA TYR A 159 -6.17 10.10 20.94
C TYR A 159 -5.17 9.98 22.11
N GLY A 160 -4.56 8.80 22.25
CA GLY A 160 -3.52 8.57 23.25
C GLY A 160 -2.17 9.15 22.84
N TYR A 161 -1.64 10.11 23.61
CA TYR A 161 -0.34 10.74 23.37
C TYR A 161 0.81 9.73 23.16
N GLY A 162 0.91 8.69 24.00
CA GLY A 162 1.98 7.69 23.89
C GLY A 162 1.92 6.86 22.60
N PHE A 163 0.72 6.48 22.17
CA PHE A 163 0.52 5.74 20.92
C PHE A 163 0.81 6.62 19.70
N PHE A 164 0.36 7.87 19.72
CA PHE A 164 0.65 8.83 18.67
C PHE A 164 2.16 9.03 18.45
N HIS A 165 2.92 9.27 19.53
CA HIS A 165 4.37 9.43 19.42
C HIS A 165 5.10 8.16 18.98
N PHE A 166 4.63 6.98 19.39
CA PHE A 166 5.19 5.71 18.94
C PHE A 166 5.03 5.50 17.43
N VAL A 167 3.82 5.74 16.91
CA VAL A 167 3.53 5.63 15.47
C VAL A 167 4.32 6.68 14.69
N PHE A 168 4.42 7.91 15.21
CA PHE A 168 5.20 8.98 14.61
C PHE A 168 6.70 8.66 14.55
N ALA A 169 7.27 8.14 15.66
CA ALA A 169 8.67 7.73 15.70
C ALA A 169 8.94 6.58 14.73
N THR A 170 8.06 5.58 14.66
CA THR A 170 8.20 4.43 13.75
C THR A 170 8.11 4.86 12.28
N GLY A 171 7.26 5.83 11.94
CA GLY A 171 7.16 6.37 10.58
C GLY A 171 8.32 7.29 10.17
N ALA A 172 9.11 7.77 11.14
CA ALA A 172 10.27 8.61 10.89
C ALA A 172 11.59 7.82 10.75
N MET A 173 11.57 6.51 11.02
CA MET A 173 12.70 5.58 10.85
C MET A 173 12.75 5.03 9.43
#